data_AF-C4FN28-F1
#
_entry.id   AF-C4FN28-F1
#
_cell.length_a   1.000
_cell.length_b   1.000
_cell.length_c   1.000
_cell.angle_alpha   90.00
_cell.angle_beta   90.00
_cell.angle_gamma   90.00
#
_symmetry.space_group_name_H-M   'P 1'
#
loop_
_entity.id
_entity.type
_entity.pdbx_description
1 polymer ?
#
loop_
_entity_poly.entity_id
_entity_poly.type
_entity_poly.pdbx_seq_one_letter_code
_entity_poly.pdbx_strand_id
1 'polypeptide(L)'
;MLRKILLACMVLGTFTIQTQAISINELNGSPQFKNVYEKTYSYGDGSSNRDVFFLNTYSVESLEYAAPHYKLKGTVYSVDERARDWAITEYELTATYDTNYSLASLIQAQQSVKPSPAMYAVIKAAQDDSGIQIELQAVKRYTWDGTVVNSPARLLHQLRPLDRSRSDQDLFAIADAMFVVAYQQHFDDIVLK
;
A
#
# COMPACT_ATOMS: atom_id res chain seq x y z
N MET A 1 -26.79 4.68 -40.50
CA MET A 1 -26.67 4.89 -39.03
C MET A 1 -26.09 3.68 -38.29
N LEU A 2 -26.24 2.45 -38.80
CA LEU A 2 -25.67 1.22 -38.20
C LEU A 2 -24.12 1.17 -38.15
N ARG A 3 -23.44 1.81 -39.11
CA ARG A 3 -21.97 1.80 -39.20
C ARG A 3 -21.26 2.64 -38.12
N LYS A 4 -21.95 3.63 -37.54
CA LYS A 4 -21.42 4.47 -36.44
C LYS A 4 -21.63 3.81 -35.07
N ILE A 5 -22.64 2.94 -34.92
CA ILE A 5 -22.90 2.18 -33.69
C ILE A 5 -21.89 1.03 -33.55
N LEU A 6 -21.50 0.40 -34.67
CA LEU A 6 -20.47 -0.66 -34.67
C LEU A 6 -19.08 -0.17 -34.21
N LEU A 7 -18.72 1.10 -34.46
CA LEU A 7 -17.48 1.67 -33.93
C LEU A 7 -17.57 2.07 -32.45
N ALA A 8 -18.76 2.45 -31.97
CA ALA A 8 -18.97 2.78 -30.56
C ALA A 8 -18.95 1.52 -29.65
N CYS A 9 -19.41 0.38 -30.16
CA CYS A 9 -19.34 -0.89 -29.42
C CYS A 9 -17.93 -1.50 -29.36
N MET A 10 -17.01 -1.13 -30.27
CA MET A 10 -15.62 -1.61 -30.24
C MET A 10 -14.76 -0.95 -29.15
N VAL A 11 -15.15 0.22 -28.63
CA VAL A 11 -14.42 0.93 -27.57
C VAL A 11 -14.86 0.49 -26.16
N LEU A 12 -16.00 -0.20 -26.04
CA LEU A 12 -16.55 -0.66 -24.76
C LEU A 12 -16.25 -2.15 -24.48
N GLY A 13 -15.34 -2.77 -25.24
CA GLY A 13 -15.18 -4.22 -25.31
C GLY A 13 -14.06 -4.85 -24.48
N THR A 14 -13.32 -4.11 -23.64
CA THR A 14 -12.22 -4.71 -22.83
C THR A 14 -12.09 -4.08 -21.44
N PHE A 15 -13.17 -4.06 -20.66
CA PHE A 15 -13.02 -4.07 -19.20
C PHE A 15 -13.72 -5.30 -18.64
N THR A 16 -13.45 -6.46 -19.25
CA THR A 16 -13.47 -7.68 -18.44
C THR A 16 -12.32 -7.50 -17.45
N ILE A 17 -12.64 -7.37 -16.15
CA ILE A 17 -11.66 -7.62 -15.09
C ILE A 17 -11.28 -9.09 -15.27
N GLN A 18 -10.33 -9.38 -16.17
CA GLN A 18 -9.66 -10.65 -16.17
C GLN A 18 -9.07 -10.73 -14.77
N THR A 19 -9.46 -11.75 -14.02
CA THR A 19 -8.68 -12.22 -12.88
C THR A 19 -7.30 -12.55 -13.43
N GLN A 20 -6.42 -11.55 -13.46
CA GLN A 20 -5.04 -11.75 -13.88
C GLN A 20 -4.41 -12.58 -12.77
N ALA A 21 -3.98 -13.78 -13.16
CA ALA A 21 -3.14 -14.62 -12.33
C ALA A 21 -1.86 -13.84 -12.02
N ILE A 22 -1.64 -13.44 -10.76
CA ILE A 22 -0.44 -12.69 -10.37
C ILE A 22 0.65 -13.68 -9.96
N SER A 23 1.73 -13.71 -10.73
CA SER A 23 2.91 -14.55 -10.45
C SER A 23 4.04 -13.75 -9.84
N ILE A 24 5.00 -14.43 -9.21
CA ILE A 24 6.21 -13.74 -8.70
C ILE A 24 7.01 -13.06 -9.81
N ASN A 25 7.03 -13.64 -11.01
CA ASN A 25 7.79 -13.11 -12.13
C ASN A 25 7.19 -11.78 -12.58
N GLU A 26 5.87 -11.68 -12.49
CA GLU A 26 5.17 -10.44 -12.78
C GLU A 26 5.45 -9.37 -11.72
N LEU A 27 5.40 -9.73 -10.43
CA LEU A 27 5.72 -8.84 -9.31
C LEU A 27 7.15 -8.29 -9.37
N ASN A 28 8.11 -9.11 -9.79
CA ASN A 28 9.51 -8.70 -9.91
C ASN A 28 9.86 -8.06 -11.26
N GLY A 29 9.10 -8.36 -12.31
CA GLY A 29 9.45 -8.00 -13.69
C GLY A 29 8.68 -6.81 -14.25
N SER A 30 7.49 -6.51 -13.72
CA SER A 30 6.64 -5.46 -14.30
C SER A 30 6.83 -4.12 -13.60
N PRO A 31 6.89 -3.00 -14.35
CA PRO A 31 7.19 -1.68 -13.79
C PRO A 31 6.08 -1.14 -12.87
N GLN A 32 4.86 -1.67 -12.96
CA GLN A 32 3.76 -1.23 -12.10
C GLN A 32 3.91 -1.72 -10.66
N PHE A 33 4.63 -2.83 -10.42
CA PHE A 33 4.82 -3.39 -9.08
C PHE A 33 6.14 -2.91 -8.49
N LYS A 34 6.04 -2.27 -7.32
CA LYS A 34 7.20 -1.80 -6.58
C LYS A 34 7.33 -2.58 -5.29
N ASN A 35 8.48 -3.22 -5.07
CA ASN A 35 8.83 -3.75 -3.74
C ASN A 35 8.98 -2.54 -2.79
N VAL A 36 8.09 -2.46 -1.80
CA VAL A 36 8.04 -1.36 -0.82
C VAL A 36 8.55 -1.79 0.55
N TYR A 37 8.56 -3.09 0.84
CA TYR A 37 9.06 -3.62 2.10
C TYR A 37 9.52 -5.07 1.95
N GLU A 38 10.59 -5.41 2.65
CA GLU A 38 11.12 -6.77 2.71
C GLU A 38 11.69 -7.05 4.11
N LYS A 39 11.44 -8.25 4.61
CA LYS A 39 12.05 -8.72 5.85
C LYS A 39 12.38 -10.20 5.81
N THR A 40 13.64 -10.51 6.11
CA THR A 40 14.14 -11.89 6.20
C THR A 40 14.29 -12.31 7.66
N TYR A 41 13.76 -13.48 8.00
CA TYR A 41 13.87 -14.14 9.28
C TYR A 41 14.76 -15.37 9.11
N SER A 42 15.99 -15.31 9.61
CA SER A 42 16.94 -16.44 9.56
C SER A 42 16.83 -17.29 10.81
N TYR A 43 16.91 -18.61 10.63
CA TYR A 43 16.84 -19.59 11.71
C TYR A 43 18.19 -20.30 11.89
N GLY A 44 18.42 -20.83 13.10
CA GLY A 44 19.70 -21.46 13.46
C GLY A 44 20.02 -22.76 12.71
N ASP A 45 19.05 -23.31 11.97
CA ASP A 45 19.22 -24.48 11.09
C ASP A 45 19.62 -24.09 9.65
N GLY A 46 19.89 -22.80 9.40
CA GLY A 46 20.25 -22.27 8.08
C GLY A 46 19.06 -22.03 7.16
N SER A 47 17.83 -22.31 7.60
CA SER A 47 16.63 -21.91 6.86
C SER A 47 16.31 -20.43 7.07
N SER A 48 15.57 -19.84 6.14
CA SER A 48 15.02 -18.50 6.29
C SER A 48 13.59 -18.41 5.74
N ASN A 49 12.81 -17.54 6.36
CA ASN A 49 11.56 -17.06 5.79
C ASN A 49 11.74 -15.62 5.35
N ARG A 50 11.02 -15.20 4.32
CA ARG A 50 11.08 -13.82 3.83
C ARG A 50 9.69 -13.33 3.48
N ASP A 51 9.34 -12.18 4.03
CA ASP A 51 8.09 -11.49 3.72
C ASP A 51 8.43 -10.32 2.79
N VAL A 52 7.80 -10.26 1.63
CA VAL A 52 8.00 -9.18 0.65
C VAL A 52 6.65 -8.55 0.32
N PHE A 53 6.57 -7.22 0.32
CA PHE A 53 5.36 -6.49 -0.03
C PHE A 53 5.58 -5.67 -1.29
N PHE A 54 4.66 -5.83 -2.24
CA PHE A 54 4.63 -5.08 -3.49
C PHE A 54 3.41 -4.18 -3.52
N LEU A 55 3.62 -2.91 -3.86
CA LEU A 55 2.55 -1.98 -4.19
C LEU A 55 2.34 -2.00 -5.71
N ASN A 56 1.10 -2.21 -6.17
CA ASN A 56 0.74 -1.89 -7.55
C ASN A 56 0.54 -0.37 -7.67
N THR A 57 1.56 0.33 -8.14
CA THR A 57 1.57 1.79 -8.22
C THR A 57 0.49 2.34 -9.17
N TYR A 58 0.04 1.57 -10.16
CA TYR A 58 -1.02 1.97 -11.08
C TYR A 58 -2.42 1.83 -10.48
N SER A 59 -2.55 1.13 -9.35
CA SER A 59 -3.82 0.99 -8.63
C SER A 59 -4.05 2.07 -7.57
N VAL A 60 -3.07 2.94 -7.33
CA VAL A 60 -3.19 4.00 -6.32
C VAL A 60 -4.15 5.06 -6.82
N GLU A 61 -5.23 5.24 -6.08
CA GLU A 61 -6.30 6.20 -6.32
C GLU A 61 -6.45 7.10 -5.09
N SER A 62 -6.62 8.41 -5.31
CA SER A 62 -7.03 9.31 -4.24
C SER A 62 -8.55 9.39 -4.14
N LEU A 63 -9.08 9.01 -2.98
CA LEU A 63 -10.47 9.20 -2.59
C LEU A 63 -10.68 10.58 -1.95
N GLU A 64 -9.65 11.13 -1.31
CA GLU A 64 -9.58 12.48 -0.76
C GLU A 64 -8.13 12.99 -0.84
N TYR A 65 -7.92 14.17 -1.43
CA TYR A 65 -6.60 14.81 -1.54
C TYR A 65 -6.68 16.29 -1.13
N ALA A 66 -6.92 16.55 0.16
CA ALA A 66 -7.15 17.90 0.66
C ALA A 66 -6.55 18.11 2.05
N ALA A 67 -5.40 18.78 2.09
CA ALA A 67 -4.71 19.07 3.34
C ALA A 67 -5.66 19.65 4.43
N PRO A 68 -5.56 19.17 5.69
CA PRO A 68 -4.56 18.24 6.21
C PRO A 68 -4.90 16.75 6.01
N HIS A 69 -6.04 16.42 5.40
CA HIS A 69 -6.56 15.05 5.30
C HIS A 69 -6.37 14.44 3.92
N TYR A 70 -5.99 13.17 3.91
CA TYR A 70 -5.84 12.41 2.66
C TYR A 70 -6.45 11.04 2.85
N LYS A 71 -7.04 10.50 1.79
CA LYS A 71 -7.55 9.14 1.75
C LYS A 71 -7.16 8.51 0.43
N LEU A 72 -6.35 7.47 0.49
CA LEU A 72 -5.79 6.79 -0.67
C LEU A 72 -6.22 5.32 -0.65
N LYS A 73 -6.56 4.77 -1.81
CA LYS A 73 -6.84 3.35 -2.01
C LYS A 73 -5.79 2.75 -2.95
N GLY A 74 -5.43 1.48 -2.75
CA GLY A 74 -4.51 0.77 -3.63
C GLY A 74 -4.56 -0.74 -3.45
N THR A 75 -3.92 -1.46 -4.38
CA THR A 75 -3.73 -2.91 -4.35
C THR A 75 -2.31 -3.26 -3.94
N VAL A 76 -2.19 -4.16 -2.97
CA VAL A 76 -0.92 -4.59 -2.37
C VAL A 76 -0.82 -6.10 -2.47
N TYR A 77 0.38 -6.63 -2.67
CA TYR A 77 0.66 -8.05 -2.68
C TYR A 77 1.67 -8.39 -1.60
N SER A 78 1.35 -9.31 -0.71
CA SER A 78 2.34 -9.94 0.18
C SER A 78 2.82 -11.25 -0.44
N VAL A 79 4.12 -11.50 -0.36
CA VAL A 79 4.75 -12.75 -0.76
C VAL A 79 5.38 -13.36 0.48
N ASP A 80 4.82 -14.48 0.91
CA ASP A 80 5.37 -15.28 2.01
C ASP A 80 6.32 -16.31 1.40
N GLU A 81 7.63 -16.07 1.48
CA GLU A 81 8.63 -17.05 1.07
C GLU A 81 9.00 -17.94 2.26
N ARG A 82 8.47 -19.16 2.28
CA ARG A 82 8.81 -20.17 3.30
C ARG A 82 9.38 -21.42 2.65
N ALA A 83 10.24 -22.15 3.37
CA ALA A 83 10.90 -23.36 2.87
C ALA A 83 9.97 -24.46 2.32
N ARG A 84 8.66 -24.42 2.61
CA ARG A 84 7.69 -25.47 2.23
C ARG A 84 6.34 -24.98 1.71
N ASP A 85 6.09 -23.67 1.73
CA ASP A 85 4.82 -23.10 1.28
C ASP A 85 5.05 -21.65 0.86
N TRP A 86 4.80 -21.36 -0.41
CA TRP A 86 4.92 -20.02 -0.98
C TRP A 86 3.55 -19.59 -1.46
N ALA A 87 3.14 -18.40 -1.04
CA ALA A 87 1.88 -17.83 -1.48
C ALA A 87 1.98 -16.33 -1.67
N ILE A 88 1.24 -15.87 -2.67
CA ILE A 88 1.02 -14.45 -2.93
C ILE A 88 -0.39 -14.13 -2.43
N THR A 89 -0.51 -13.16 -1.54
CA THR A 89 -1.83 -12.67 -1.07
C THR A 89 -2.04 -11.27 -1.59
N GLU A 90 -3.15 -11.04 -2.29
CA GLU A 90 -3.60 -9.73 -2.75
C GLU A 90 -4.49 -9.09 -1.70
N TYR A 91 -4.25 -7.81 -1.46
CA TYR A 91 -5.02 -6.99 -0.55
C TYR A 91 -5.54 -5.75 -1.26
N GLU A 92 -6.77 -5.37 -0.92
CA GLU A 92 -7.22 -3.99 -1.05
C GLU A 92 -6.82 -3.24 0.22
N LEU A 93 -6.13 -2.12 0.06
CA LEU A 93 -5.71 -1.26 1.15
C LEU A 93 -6.30 0.14 0.97
N THR A 94 -6.91 0.66 2.03
CA THR A 94 -7.28 2.08 2.14
C THR A 94 -6.50 2.70 3.29
N ALA A 95 -5.74 3.76 3.01
CA ALA A 95 -4.99 4.53 3.99
C ALA A 95 -5.64 5.91 4.14
N THR A 96 -5.99 6.27 5.37
CA THR A 96 -6.46 7.61 5.75
C THR A 96 -5.35 8.29 6.53
N TYR A 97 -5.01 9.52 6.15
CA TYR A 97 -3.92 10.30 6.73
C TYR A 97 -4.47 11.59 7.30
N ASP A 98 -4.08 11.94 8.53
CA ASP A 98 -4.21 13.26 9.11
C ASP A 98 -2.82 13.84 9.36
N THR A 99 -2.41 14.76 8.50
CA THR A 99 -1.08 15.38 8.57
C THR A 99 -0.91 16.34 9.75
N ASN A 100 -1.96 16.66 10.51
CA ASN A 100 -1.83 17.38 11.78
C ASN A 100 -1.01 16.58 12.81
N TYR A 101 -1.03 15.25 12.71
CA TYR A 101 -0.26 14.34 13.56
C TYR A 101 1.13 14.02 13.00
N SER A 102 1.48 14.59 11.84
CA SER A 102 2.83 14.45 11.32
C SER A 102 3.84 15.10 12.27
N LEU A 103 5.05 14.52 12.33
CA LEU A 103 6.13 15.06 13.15
C LEU A 103 6.40 16.55 12.81
N ALA A 104 6.30 16.93 11.53
CA ALA A 104 6.50 18.32 11.11
C ALA A 104 5.43 19.26 11.68
N SER A 105 4.15 18.90 11.59
CA SER A 105 3.04 19.68 12.15
C SER A 105 3.14 19.79 13.67
N LEU A 106 3.46 18.69 14.35
CA LEU A 106 3.62 18.68 15.81
C LEU A 106 4.81 19.53 16.26
N ILE A 107 5.92 19.52 15.51
CA ILE A 107 7.07 20.41 15.74
C ILE A 107 6.67 21.88 15.55
N GLN A 108 5.93 22.19 14.47
CA GLN A 108 5.48 23.55 14.16
C GLN A 108 4.57 24.12 15.25
N ALA A 109 3.69 23.29 15.82
CA ALA A 109 2.78 23.69 16.90
C ALA A 109 3.51 24.12 18.20
N GLN A 110 4.77 23.74 18.41
CA GLN A 110 5.52 24.01 19.65
C GLN A 110 6.29 25.36 19.64
N GLN A 111 6.21 26.15 18.57
CA GLN A 111 6.69 27.54 18.42
C GLN A 111 8.15 27.90 18.82
N SER A 112 9.01 26.99 19.28
CA SER A 112 10.48 27.15 19.26
C SER A 112 11.20 25.83 19.56
N VAL A 113 11.91 25.30 18.57
CA VAL A 113 12.47 23.94 18.58
C VAL A 113 13.90 23.99 19.11
N LYS A 114 14.08 24.08 20.43
CA LYS A 114 15.35 23.71 21.07
C LYS A 114 15.25 22.27 21.57
N PRO A 115 16.31 21.43 21.44
CA PRO A 115 16.34 20.12 22.08
C PRO A 115 16.00 20.27 23.56
N SER A 116 14.87 19.70 23.96
CA SER A 116 14.29 19.86 25.29
C SER A 116 13.42 18.63 25.60
N PRO A 117 13.07 18.38 26.87
CA PRO A 117 12.09 17.36 27.24
C PRO A 117 10.78 17.46 26.44
N ALA A 118 10.37 18.68 26.08
CA ALA A 118 9.21 18.93 25.23
C ALA A 118 9.38 18.36 23.81
N MET A 119 10.58 18.43 23.23
CA MET A 119 10.87 17.84 21.91
C MET A 119 10.76 16.31 21.91
N TYR A 120 11.22 15.65 22.98
CA TYR A 120 11.05 14.21 23.10
C TYR A 120 9.58 13.80 23.23
N ALA A 121 8.77 14.60 23.93
CA ALA A 121 7.33 14.39 24.01
C ALA A 121 6.66 14.51 22.63
N VAL A 122 7.09 15.46 21.79
CA VAL A 122 6.61 15.62 20.40
C VAL A 122 6.95 14.40 19.55
N ILE A 123 8.20 13.94 19.60
CA ILE A 123 8.63 12.76 18.84
C ILE A 123 7.83 11.53 19.29
N LYS A 124 7.66 11.36 20.60
CA LYS A 124 6.87 10.25 21.15
C LYS A 124 5.41 10.33 20.72
N ALA A 125 4.80 11.52 20.75
CA ALA A 125 3.43 11.70 20.27
C ALA A 125 3.29 11.32 18.79
N ALA A 126 4.22 11.74 17.93
CA ALA A 126 4.24 11.37 16.51
C ALA A 126 4.50 9.87 16.26
N GLN A 127 5.09 9.17 17.23
CA GLN A 127 5.33 7.73 17.17
C GLN A 127 4.12 6.93 17.63
N ASP A 128 3.51 7.35 18.74
CA ASP A 128 2.33 6.72 19.33
C ASP A 128 1.09 6.92 18.45
N ASP A 129 0.97 8.09 17.81
CA ASP A 129 -0.09 8.42 16.87
C ASP A 129 0.50 9.03 15.59
N SER A 130 0.51 8.22 14.54
CA SER A 130 1.05 8.63 13.25
C SER A 130 0.10 9.50 12.43
N GLY A 131 -1.17 9.61 12.85
CA GLY A 131 -2.26 10.13 12.02
C GLY A 131 -2.65 9.21 10.86
N ILE A 132 -2.14 7.99 10.78
CA ILE A 132 -2.46 7.05 9.70
C ILE A 132 -3.41 5.97 10.23
N GLN A 133 -4.51 5.75 9.53
CA GLN A 133 -5.40 4.61 9.72
C GLN A 133 -5.43 3.77 8.46
N ILE A 134 -5.36 2.45 8.63
CA ILE A 134 -5.39 1.49 7.52
C ILE A 134 -6.63 0.62 7.65
N GLU A 135 -7.34 0.49 6.53
CA GLU A 135 -8.28 -0.58 6.25
C GLU A 135 -7.62 -1.56 5.26
N LEU A 136 -7.38 -2.79 5.70
CA LEU A 136 -6.72 -3.82 4.91
C LEU A 136 -7.64 -5.02 4.75
N GLN A 137 -7.92 -5.40 3.50
CA GLN A 137 -8.76 -6.54 3.17
C GLN A 137 -8.05 -7.50 2.22
N ALA A 138 -7.80 -8.73 2.68
CA ALA A 138 -7.30 -9.79 1.82
C ALA A 138 -8.40 -10.25 0.85
N VAL A 139 -8.13 -10.21 -0.45
CA VAL A 139 -9.12 -10.50 -1.49
C VAL A 139 -8.86 -11.82 -2.22
N LYS A 140 -7.59 -12.15 -2.51
CA LYS A 140 -7.21 -13.34 -3.28
C LYS A 140 -5.88 -13.91 -2.80
N ARG A 141 -5.70 -15.21 -3.03
CA ARG A 141 -4.43 -15.91 -2.82
C ARG A 141 -4.05 -16.67 -4.09
N TYR A 142 -2.80 -16.53 -4.47
CA TYR A 142 -2.20 -17.19 -5.62
C TYR A 142 -1.04 -18.08 -5.16
N THR A 143 -0.82 -19.16 -5.91
CA THR A 143 0.45 -19.87 -5.91
C THR A 143 1.54 -18.98 -6.52
N TRP A 144 2.79 -19.40 -6.38
CA TRP A 144 3.96 -18.70 -6.91
C TRP A 144 3.93 -18.45 -8.43
N ASP A 145 3.35 -19.39 -9.20
CA ASP A 145 3.16 -19.32 -10.64
C ASP A 145 1.89 -18.55 -11.06
N GLY A 146 1.12 -18.06 -10.09
CA GLY A 146 -0.06 -17.23 -10.31
C GLY A 146 -1.40 -17.97 -10.37
N THR A 147 -1.41 -19.29 -10.17
CA THR A 147 -2.66 -20.05 -10.10
C THR A 147 -3.48 -19.63 -8.87
N VAL A 148 -4.77 -19.31 -9.07
CA VAL A 148 -5.68 -18.96 -7.98
C VAL A 148 -5.94 -20.19 -7.10
N VAL A 149 -5.71 -20.09 -5.79
CA VAL A 149 -5.84 -21.21 -4.84
C VAL A 149 -7.26 -21.35 -4.25
N ASN A 150 -8.18 -20.44 -4.63
CA ASN A 150 -9.50 -20.13 -4.05
C ASN A 150 -9.48 -19.06 -2.95
N SER A 151 -10.61 -18.32 -2.91
CA SER A 151 -10.80 -17.14 -2.09
C SER A 151 -10.63 -17.43 -0.59
N PRO A 152 -10.11 -16.46 0.18
CA PRO A 152 -10.52 -16.39 1.57
C PRO A 152 -12.05 -16.43 1.67
N ALA A 153 -12.72 -17.31 2.39
CA ALA A 153 -12.24 -17.93 3.60
C ALA A 153 -11.97 -16.91 4.72
N ARG A 154 -12.54 -15.68 4.68
CA ARG A 154 -12.33 -14.60 5.69
C ARG A 154 -10.83 -14.31 6.02
N LEU A 155 -9.97 -13.99 5.04
CA LEU A 155 -8.50 -14.02 5.28
C LEU A 155 -7.99 -12.93 6.23
N LEU A 156 -8.43 -11.69 6.10
CA LEU A 156 -8.05 -10.61 7.00
C LEU A 156 -8.92 -9.42 6.61
N HIS A 157 -9.63 -8.84 7.57
CA HIS A 157 -10.19 -7.51 7.44
C HIS A 157 -9.83 -6.76 8.71
N GLN A 158 -8.99 -5.74 8.57
CA GLN A 158 -8.44 -4.99 9.68
C GLN A 158 -8.62 -3.51 9.40
N LEU A 159 -9.33 -2.83 10.31
CA LEU A 159 -9.35 -1.37 10.39
C LEU A 159 -8.67 -0.97 11.69
N ARG A 160 -7.53 -0.30 11.62
CA ARG A 160 -6.86 0.22 12.82
C ARG A 160 -5.92 1.39 12.53
N PRO A 161 -5.62 2.22 13.55
CA PRO A 161 -4.50 3.14 13.47
C PRO A 161 -3.18 2.38 13.34
N LEU A 162 -2.23 3.00 12.65
CA LEU A 162 -0.85 2.56 12.61
C LEU A 162 -0.02 3.34 13.64
N ASP A 163 0.75 2.63 14.44
CA ASP A 163 1.76 3.21 15.32
C ASP A 163 3.15 3.08 14.69
N ARG A 164 4.05 4.05 14.80
CA ARG A 164 5.40 3.93 14.19
C ARG A 164 6.30 2.91 14.92
N SER A 165 5.69 1.93 15.57
CA SER A 165 6.31 0.81 16.24
C SER A 165 6.95 -0.16 15.25
N ARG A 166 7.68 -1.13 15.81
CA ARG A 166 8.34 -2.18 15.03
C ARG A 166 7.36 -3.17 14.38
N SER A 167 6.12 -3.26 14.88
CA SER A 167 5.13 -4.23 14.38
C SER A 167 4.48 -3.82 13.07
N ASP A 168 4.45 -2.52 12.75
CA ASP A 168 3.69 -1.99 11.60
C ASP A 168 4.59 -1.47 10.47
N GLN A 169 5.88 -1.80 10.49
CA GLN A 169 6.86 -1.26 9.54
C GLN A 169 6.50 -1.54 8.07
N ASP A 170 5.92 -2.70 7.79
CA ASP A 170 5.41 -3.09 6.49
C ASP A 170 4.27 -2.18 6.03
N LEU A 171 3.21 -2.04 6.85
CA LEU A 171 2.06 -1.20 6.55
C LEU A 171 2.42 0.29 6.47
N PHE A 172 3.37 0.75 7.28
CA PHE A 172 3.92 2.11 7.15
C PHE A 172 4.64 2.31 5.83
N ALA A 173 5.51 1.39 5.43
CA ALA A 173 6.25 1.50 4.18
C ALA A 173 5.31 1.50 2.96
N ILE A 174 4.24 0.70 3.02
CA ILE A 174 3.18 0.70 2.01
C ILE A 174 2.44 2.04 1.99
N ALA A 175 2.00 2.53 3.14
CA ALA A 175 1.26 3.80 3.24
C ALA A 175 2.11 4.99 2.78
N ASP A 176 3.40 5.02 3.11
CA ASP A 176 4.34 6.05 2.65
C ASP A 176 4.52 6.00 1.12
N ALA A 177 4.71 4.79 0.58
CA ALA A 177 4.82 4.60 -0.87
C ALA A 177 3.53 5.02 -1.61
N MET A 178 2.35 4.72 -1.07
CA MET A 178 1.07 5.18 -1.63
C MET A 178 0.98 6.71 -1.63
N PHE A 179 1.40 7.37 -0.54
CA PHE A 179 1.39 8.82 -0.45
C PHE A 179 2.31 9.46 -1.49
N VAL A 180 3.51 8.91 -1.69
CA VAL A 180 4.45 9.38 -2.73
C VAL A 180 3.86 9.22 -4.13
N VAL A 181 3.23 8.08 -4.43
CA VAL A 181 2.59 7.86 -5.73
C VAL A 181 1.46 8.85 -5.97
N ALA A 182 0.55 9.02 -5.01
CA ALA A 182 -0.55 9.98 -5.12
C ALA A 182 -0.03 11.42 -5.25
N TYR A 183 1.00 11.78 -4.49
CA TYR A 183 1.63 13.08 -4.61
C TYR A 183 2.18 13.35 -6.01
N GLN A 184 2.88 12.38 -6.60
CA GLN A 184 3.40 12.50 -7.97
C GLN A 184 2.27 12.65 -8.99
N GLN A 185 1.22 11.82 -8.91
CA GLN A 185 0.04 11.92 -9.78
C GLN A 185 -0.58 13.33 -9.73
N HIS A 186 -0.84 13.84 -8.52
CA HIS A 186 -1.45 15.16 -8.35
C HIS A 186 -0.50 16.33 -8.67
N PHE A 187 0.80 16.16 -8.53
CA PHE A 187 1.79 17.19 -8.87
C PHE A 187 2.02 17.26 -10.39
N ASP A 188 2.13 16.12 -11.06
CA ASP A 188 2.35 16.03 -12.51
C ASP A 188 1.11 16.50 -13.30
N ASP A 189 -0.10 16.29 -12.76
CA ASP A 189 -1.35 16.83 -13.32
C ASP A 189 -1.41 18.38 -13.30
N ILE A 190 -0.58 19.07 -12.51
CA ILE A 190 -0.52 20.54 -12.49
C ILE A 190 0.18 21.09 -13.75
N VAL A 191 0.98 20.28 -14.45
CA VAL A 191 1.76 20.72 -15.62
C VAL A 191 0.95 20.65 -16.93
N LEU A 192 -0.23 20.01 -16.93
CA LEU A 192 -1.07 19.80 -18.12
C LEU A 192 -2.36 20.65 -18.12
N LYS A 193 -2.28 21.93 -17.74
CA LYS A 193 -3.37 22.90 -17.94
C LYS A 193 -2.96 24.05 -18.85
#